data_AF-A0A9P7UX37-F1
#
_entry.id   AF-A0A9P7UX37-F1
#
_cell.length_a   1.000
_cell.length_b   1.000
_cell.length_c   1.000
_cell.angle_alpha   90.00
_cell.angle_beta   90.00
_cell.angle_gamma   90.00
#
_symmetry.space_group_name_H-M   'P 1'
#
loop_
_entity.id
_entity.type
_entity.pdbx_description
1 polymer ?
#
loop_
_entity_poly.entity_id
_entity_poly.type
_entity_poly.pdbx_seq_one_letter_code
_entity_poly.pdbx_strand_id
1 'polypeptide(L)'
;MSSPPSRGAYTARKLSGLIDAIGLLSRQNLSYFFEIWRQLVDNEPTQKFPDTRFPDIKCVGVWDTVGSVYGEIDALNIKDTSLPPTIKVALHGISLQENRKRFLPTLWTIPSGGLKDGQVLKQVWFAGAHSDVGGGYERHELADISVYWMAGEIQNLINLDLEFLRSYAQPNPDPWGTSQPHNAYEETSTVLKPIIGHETRLESGQLTPQAVFHSSIQFSPQKLDSPDYMITMSIVEKKFGSGFQPQYPPLNEFEQYCKDHWGTGLNAGRHGIESPQIILQPLAVLKKTLGL
;
A
#
# COMPACT_ATOMS: atom_id res chain seq x y z
N MET A 1 15.41 1.33 -16.39
CA MET A 1 15.17 2.16 -15.20
C MET A 1 13.66 2.31 -15.04
N SER A 2 13.05 1.43 -14.25
CA SER A 2 11.65 1.55 -13.83
C SER A 2 11.53 2.76 -12.89
N SER A 3 10.50 3.57 -13.09
CA SER A 3 10.12 4.62 -12.14
C SER A 3 9.88 3.99 -10.76
N PRO A 4 10.47 4.49 -9.67
CA PRO A 4 10.26 3.88 -8.36
C PRO A 4 8.77 3.93 -7.97
N PRO A 5 8.19 2.84 -7.42
CA PRO A 5 6.77 2.67 -7.09
C PRO A 5 6.12 3.83 -6.34
N SER A 6 6.93 4.58 -5.55
CA SER A 6 6.49 5.70 -4.73
C SER A 6 5.74 6.82 -5.45
N ARG A 7 6.07 7.13 -6.72
CA ARG A 7 5.37 8.21 -7.46
C ARG A 7 4.00 7.76 -7.93
N GLY A 8 3.87 6.47 -8.28
CA GLY A 8 2.60 5.89 -8.70
C GLY A 8 1.55 5.93 -7.59
N ALA A 9 1.96 5.64 -6.35
CA ALA A 9 1.10 5.71 -5.18
C ALA A 9 0.56 7.13 -4.94
N TYR A 10 1.44 8.15 -4.99
CA TYR A 10 1.03 9.55 -4.90
C TYR A 10 0.06 9.93 -6.04
N THR A 11 0.38 9.58 -7.28
CA THR A 11 -0.49 9.85 -8.44
C THR A 11 -1.87 9.19 -8.29
N ALA A 12 -1.93 7.93 -7.85
CA ALA A 12 -3.19 7.22 -7.64
C ALA A 12 -4.08 7.93 -6.60
N ARG A 13 -3.49 8.40 -5.49
CA ARG A 13 -4.20 9.15 -4.45
C ARG A 13 -4.67 10.50 -4.95
N LYS A 14 -3.81 11.26 -5.63
CA LYS A 14 -4.18 12.57 -6.20
C LYS A 14 -5.27 12.44 -7.25
N LEU A 15 -5.20 11.45 -8.12
CA LEU A 15 -6.25 11.18 -9.11
C LEU A 15 -7.57 10.85 -8.42
N SER A 16 -7.53 10.03 -7.37
CA SER A 16 -8.74 9.68 -6.60
C SER A 16 -9.36 10.89 -5.91
N GLY A 17 -8.54 11.77 -5.32
CA GLY A 17 -9.00 13.04 -4.76
C GLY A 17 -9.54 14.01 -5.81
N LEU A 18 -8.94 14.03 -7.00
CA LEU A 18 -9.43 14.85 -8.11
C LEU A 18 -10.81 14.37 -8.60
N ILE A 19 -11.00 13.05 -8.74
CA ILE A 19 -12.30 12.47 -9.10
C ILE A 19 -13.34 12.80 -8.02
N ASP A 20 -12.98 12.76 -6.74
CA ASP A 20 -13.85 13.16 -5.64
C ASP A 20 -14.25 14.65 -5.72
N ALA A 21 -13.28 15.53 -5.99
CA ALA A 21 -13.47 16.96 -6.02
C ALA A 21 -14.29 17.45 -7.22
N ILE A 22 -14.00 16.96 -8.43
CA ILE A 22 -14.57 17.50 -9.68
C ILE A 22 -15.34 16.49 -10.53
N GLY A 23 -15.37 15.22 -10.12
CA GLY A 23 -16.02 14.15 -10.88
C GLY A 23 -15.31 13.83 -12.20
N LEU A 24 -16.02 13.12 -13.07
CA LEU A 24 -15.63 12.84 -14.44
C LEU A 24 -16.35 13.80 -15.39
N LEU A 25 -15.58 14.73 -15.97
CA LEU A 25 -16.06 15.65 -16.98
C LEU A 25 -16.48 14.89 -18.25
N SER A 26 -17.53 15.38 -18.91
CA SER A 26 -17.90 14.90 -20.23
C SER A 26 -16.87 15.34 -21.28
N ARG A 27 -16.88 14.68 -22.43
CA ARG A 27 -15.96 15.01 -23.53
C ARG A 27 -16.07 16.46 -23.99
N GLN A 28 -17.27 17.04 -23.89
CA GLN A 28 -17.54 18.43 -24.28
C GLN A 28 -16.94 19.43 -23.28
N ASN A 29 -16.89 19.04 -22.00
CA ASN A 29 -16.43 19.91 -20.92
C ASN A 29 -14.95 19.72 -20.55
N LEU A 30 -14.25 18.77 -21.18
CA LEU A 30 -12.81 18.54 -20.96
C LEU A 30 -11.95 19.77 -21.26
N SER A 31 -12.36 20.66 -22.17
CA SER A 31 -11.63 21.90 -22.46
C SER A 31 -11.53 22.84 -21.25
N TYR A 32 -12.45 22.74 -20.29
CA TYR A 32 -12.44 23.53 -19.06
C TYR A 32 -11.57 22.93 -17.96
N PHE A 33 -10.94 21.76 -18.19
CA PHE A 33 -10.14 21.09 -17.18
C PHE A 33 -9.03 21.98 -16.61
N PHE A 34 -8.30 22.72 -17.44
CA PHE A 34 -7.22 23.60 -16.97
C PHE A 34 -7.74 24.77 -16.12
N GLU A 35 -8.92 25.27 -16.44
CA GLU A 35 -9.56 26.34 -15.65
C GLU A 35 -10.02 25.82 -14.29
N ILE A 36 -10.68 24.65 -14.26
CA ILE A 36 -11.08 23.97 -13.03
C ILE A 36 -9.85 23.60 -12.19
N TRP A 37 -8.80 23.09 -12.83
CA TRP A 37 -7.54 22.76 -12.16
C TRP A 37 -6.94 23.99 -11.48
N ARG A 38 -6.87 25.13 -12.17
CA ARG A 38 -6.42 26.39 -11.59
C ARG A 38 -7.31 26.79 -10.40
N GLN A 39 -8.63 26.70 -10.53
CA GLN A 39 -9.55 26.99 -9.42
C GLN A 39 -9.27 26.12 -8.18
N LEU A 40 -8.98 24.82 -8.37
CA LEU A 40 -8.60 23.93 -7.26
C LEU A 40 -7.29 24.37 -6.59
N VAL A 41 -6.26 24.70 -7.39
CA VAL A 41 -4.96 25.19 -6.91
C VAL A 41 -5.14 26.47 -6.09
N ASP A 42 -5.98 27.38 -6.56
CA ASP A 42 -6.20 28.70 -5.96
C ASP A 42 -7.27 28.69 -4.85
N ASN A 43 -7.83 27.51 -4.53
CA ASN A 43 -8.93 27.32 -3.56
C ASN A 43 -10.18 28.14 -3.90
N GLU A 44 -10.45 28.33 -5.19
CA GLU A 44 -11.62 28.99 -5.72
C GLU A 44 -12.78 27.99 -5.95
N PRO A 45 -14.04 28.45 -5.94
CA PRO A 45 -15.17 27.62 -6.31
C PRO A 45 -15.01 27.05 -7.72
N THR A 46 -14.99 25.72 -7.84
CA THR A 46 -14.89 25.06 -9.14
C THR A 46 -16.19 25.14 -9.92
N GLN A 47 -16.11 25.38 -11.22
CA GLN A 47 -17.26 25.27 -12.12
C GLN A 47 -17.84 23.84 -12.08
N LYS A 48 -19.17 23.73 -11.94
CA LYS A 48 -19.90 22.46 -11.99
C LYS A 48 -20.70 22.36 -13.28
N PHE A 49 -20.52 21.28 -14.02
CA PHE A 49 -21.31 20.99 -15.21
C PHE A 49 -22.44 20.01 -14.88
N PRO A 50 -23.66 20.22 -15.39
CA PRO A 50 -24.81 19.33 -15.09
C PRO A 50 -24.60 17.87 -15.51
N ASP A 51 -23.74 17.62 -16.50
CA ASP A 51 -23.43 16.30 -17.03
C ASP A 51 -22.18 15.65 -16.41
N THR A 52 -21.54 16.30 -15.43
CA THR A 52 -20.44 15.73 -14.66
C THR A 52 -20.93 14.51 -13.88
N ARG A 53 -20.22 13.39 -14.02
CA ARG A 53 -20.53 12.16 -13.27
C ARG A 53 -19.65 12.08 -12.03
N PHE A 54 -20.22 11.67 -10.90
CA PHE A 54 -19.47 11.44 -9.66
C PHE A 54 -19.51 9.95 -9.31
N PRO A 55 -18.68 9.13 -9.95
CA PRO A 55 -18.65 7.70 -9.68
C PRO A 55 -17.98 7.42 -8.33
N ASP A 56 -18.43 6.36 -7.68
CA ASP A 56 -17.69 5.74 -6.58
C ASP A 56 -16.43 5.05 -7.12
N ILE A 57 -15.32 5.18 -6.39
CA ILE A 57 -14.08 4.45 -6.62
C ILE A 57 -14.11 3.18 -5.77
N LYS A 58 -14.21 2.02 -6.41
CA LYS A 58 -14.32 0.73 -5.70
C LYS A 58 -13.12 0.45 -4.79
N CYS A 59 -11.91 0.70 -5.28
CA CYS A 59 -10.69 0.44 -4.53
C CYS A 59 -9.56 1.37 -4.93
N VAL A 60 -8.76 1.79 -3.95
CA VAL A 60 -7.43 2.37 -4.14
C VAL A 60 -6.45 1.60 -3.27
N GLY A 61 -5.58 0.82 -3.93
CA GLY A 61 -4.49 0.09 -3.29
C GLY A 61 -3.16 0.76 -3.61
N VAL A 62 -2.38 1.06 -2.58
CA VAL A 62 -1.07 1.72 -2.70
C VAL A 62 -0.03 1.09 -1.78
N TRP A 63 1.24 1.20 -2.16
CA TRP A 63 2.38 0.82 -1.32
C TRP A 63 3.22 2.04 -0.98
N ASP A 64 3.58 2.13 0.29
CA ASP A 64 4.53 3.06 0.92
C ASP A 64 4.54 4.47 0.31
N THR A 65 3.35 5.06 0.13
CA THR A 65 3.19 6.38 -0.48
C THR A 65 4.09 7.40 0.19
N VAL A 66 5.08 7.94 -0.51
CA VAL A 66 5.85 9.09 -0.07
C VAL A 66 5.24 10.35 -0.68
N GLY A 67 5.16 11.42 0.10
CA GLY A 67 4.78 12.74 -0.41
C GLY A 67 5.75 13.23 -1.49
N SER A 68 5.42 14.33 -2.17
CA SER A 68 6.34 14.89 -3.17
C SER A 68 7.66 15.33 -2.50
N VAL A 69 8.74 14.56 -2.73
CA VAL A 69 10.08 14.70 -2.14
C VAL A 69 10.75 16.08 -2.41
N TYR A 70 10.12 16.91 -3.25
CA TYR A 70 10.71 18.13 -3.79
C TYR A 70 9.81 19.36 -3.74
N GLY A 71 8.93 19.49 -2.73
CA GLY A 71 8.16 20.74 -2.56
C GLY A 71 7.28 21.07 -3.77
N GLU A 72 7.03 20.10 -4.63
CA GLU A 72 6.07 20.20 -5.71
C GLU A 72 4.70 19.99 -5.11
N ILE A 73 4.25 21.11 -4.57
CA ILE A 73 2.91 21.62 -4.57
C ILE A 73 1.90 20.71 -3.84
N ASP A 74 1.30 21.28 -2.81
CA ASP A 74 -0.08 21.02 -2.41
C ASP A 74 -1.02 21.44 -3.57
N ALA A 75 -0.77 20.91 -4.78
CA ALA A 75 -1.13 21.44 -6.10
C ALA A 75 -2.63 21.48 -6.36
N LEU A 76 -3.41 21.01 -5.42
CA LEU A 76 -4.85 20.86 -5.54
C LEU A 76 -5.57 21.29 -4.27
N ASN A 77 -4.86 21.78 -3.24
CA ASN A 77 -5.35 21.90 -1.84
C ASN A 77 -6.03 20.63 -1.29
N ILE A 78 -5.89 19.50 -1.99
CA ILE A 78 -6.30 18.19 -1.53
C ILE A 78 -5.15 17.68 -0.68
N LYS A 79 -5.32 17.77 0.64
CA LYS A 79 -4.37 17.20 1.60
C LYS A 79 -4.06 15.77 1.22
N ASP A 80 -2.78 15.46 1.01
CA ASP A 80 -2.34 14.13 0.59
C ASP A 80 -2.85 13.02 1.51
N THR A 81 -3.09 13.34 2.78
CA THR A 81 -3.56 12.40 3.81
C THR A 81 -5.06 12.15 3.80
N SER A 82 -5.90 13.01 3.19
CA SER A 82 -7.36 12.95 3.34
C SER A 82 -7.97 11.81 2.55
N LEU A 83 -8.65 10.86 3.22
CA LEU A 83 -9.38 9.77 2.55
C LEU A 83 -10.69 10.30 1.91
N PRO A 84 -10.81 10.31 0.57
CA PRO A 84 -12.03 10.77 -0.10
C PRO A 84 -13.23 9.86 0.19
N PRO A 85 -14.45 10.42 0.40
CA PRO A 85 -15.66 9.64 0.66
C PRO A 85 -16.11 8.78 -0.53
N THR A 86 -15.68 9.10 -1.75
CA THR A 86 -15.94 8.29 -2.96
C THR A 86 -15.17 6.98 -2.99
N ILE A 87 -14.09 6.81 -2.21
CA ILE A 87 -13.33 5.55 -2.15
C ILE A 87 -14.05 4.58 -1.21
N LYS A 88 -14.45 3.41 -1.71
CA LYS A 88 -15.07 2.35 -0.89
C LYS A 88 -14.05 1.51 -0.12
N VAL A 89 -12.93 1.15 -0.75
CA VAL A 89 -11.86 0.37 -0.13
C VAL A 89 -10.53 1.08 -0.34
N ALA A 90 -9.87 1.48 0.74
CA ALA A 90 -8.53 2.04 0.72
C ALA A 90 -7.55 1.07 1.38
N LEU A 91 -6.56 0.61 0.63
CA LEU A 91 -5.52 -0.32 1.08
C LEU A 91 -4.16 0.37 0.98
N HIS A 92 -3.38 0.30 2.04
CA HIS A 92 -2.03 0.88 2.09
C HIS A 92 -1.06 -0.08 2.78
N GLY A 93 -0.16 -0.69 2.01
CA GLY A 93 0.98 -1.45 2.55
C GLY A 93 2.13 -0.51 2.86
N ILE A 94 2.68 -0.53 4.07
CA ILE A 94 3.64 0.47 4.57
C ILE A 94 4.93 -0.23 4.99
N SER A 95 6.08 0.35 4.67
CA SER A 95 7.38 -0.17 5.06
C SER A 95 7.73 0.20 6.50
N LEU A 96 8.05 -0.80 7.33
CA LEU A 96 8.50 -0.60 8.71
C LEU A 96 9.96 -0.13 8.79
N GLN A 97 10.85 -0.64 7.93
CA GLN A 97 12.30 -0.40 8.01
C GLN A 97 12.85 0.62 7.02
N GLU A 98 12.02 1.30 6.23
CA GLU A 98 12.49 2.42 5.42
C GLU A 98 12.98 3.56 6.33
N ASN A 99 14.27 3.84 6.20
CA ASN A 99 15.05 4.65 7.13
C ASN A 99 15.54 5.98 6.53
N ARG A 100 15.17 6.31 5.29
CA ARG A 100 15.46 7.61 4.67
C ARG A 100 14.40 8.63 5.07
N LYS A 101 14.84 9.76 5.63
CA LYS A 101 13.94 10.83 6.11
C LYS A 101 13.05 11.41 5.02
N ARG A 102 13.55 11.54 3.80
CA ARG A 102 12.74 11.99 2.66
C ARG A 102 11.75 10.94 2.12
N PHE A 103 11.73 9.74 2.68
CA PHE A 103 10.83 8.64 2.32
C PHE A 103 9.87 8.29 3.47
N LEU A 104 9.60 9.24 4.36
CA LEU A 104 8.54 9.10 5.36
C LEU A 104 7.17 8.97 4.67
N PRO A 105 6.34 7.99 5.06
CA PRO A 105 5.08 7.70 4.38
C PRO A 105 4.07 8.79 4.66
N THR A 106 3.29 9.12 3.65
CA THR A 106 2.06 9.87 3.85
C THR A 106 0.96 8.88 4.21
N LEU A 107 0.59 8.78 5.47
CA LEU A 107 -0.51 7.91 5.91
C LEU A 107 -1.88 8.51 5.52
N TRP A 108 -2.89 7.66 5.40
CA TRP A 108 -4.28 8.11 5.34
C TRP A 108 -4.73 8.56 6.74
N THR A 109 -5.41 9.70 6.79
CA THR A 109 -6.09 10.19 8.00
C THR A 109 -7.57 9.85 7.93
N ILE A 110 -8.09 9.26 9.01
CA ILE A 110 -9.53 9.04 9.16
C ILE A 110 -10.20 10.41 9.32
N PRO A 111 -11.26 10.72 8.54
CA PRO A 111 -12.00 11.98 8.70
C PRO A 111 -12.57 12.15 10.11
N SER A 112 -12.77 13.38 10.58
CA SER A 112 -13.29 13.66 11.93
C SER A 112 -14.66 13.04 12.21
N GLY A 113 -15.49 12.87 11.18
CA GLY A 113 -16.78 12.18 11.25
C GLY A 113 -16.70 10.65 11.15
N GLY A 114 -15.49 10.08 11.14
CA GLY A 114 -15.27 8.65 10.92
C GLY A 114 -15.30 8.26 9.44
N LEU A 115 -15.16 6.96 9.19
CA LEU A 115 -15.37 6.37 7.86
C LEU A 115 -16.87 6.39 7.51
N LYS A 116 -17.18 6.52 6.22
CA LYS A 116 -18.57 6.40 5.74
C LYS A 116 -19.08 4.97 5.85
N ASP A 117 -20.40 4.78 5.87
CA ASP A 117 -21.00 3.45 5.86
C ASP A 117 -20.51 2.61 4.67
N GLY A 118 -19.99 1.42 4.97
CA GLY A 118 -19.40 0.51 3.98
C GLY A 118 -18.03 0.92 3.45
N GLN A 119 -17.43 2.01 3.95
CA GLN A 119 -16.07 2.40 3.61
C GLN A 119 -15.05 1.63 4.47
N VAL A 120 -14.02 1.09 3.84
CA VAL A 120 -12.96 0.30 4.48
C VAL A 120 -11.62 1.01 4.29
N LEU A 121 -10.85 1.13 5.37
CA LEU A 121 -9.46 1.58 5.34
C LEU A 121 -8.57 0.53 6.03
N LYS A 122 -7.57 0.02 5.31
CA LYS A 122 -6.53 -0.86 5.84
C LYS A 122 -5.16 -0.24 5.62
N GLN A 123 -4.45 0.07 6.70
CA GLN A 123 -3.07 0.55 6.69
C GLN A 123 -2.21 -0.49 7.42
N VAL A 124 -1.48 -1.30 6.67
CA VAL A 124 -0.81 -2.50 7.18
C VAL A 124 0.70 -2.34 7.03
N TRP A 125 1.42 -2.50 8.13
CA TRP A 125 2.88 -2.39 8.18
C TRP A 125 3.53 -3.74 7.86
N PHE A 126 4.45 -3.74 6.89
CA PHE A 126 5.23 -4.88 6.44
C PHE A 126 6.71 -4.71 6.79
N ALA A 127 7.41 -5.84 6.94
CA ALA A 127 8.86 -5.84 7.05
C ALA A 127 9.52 -5.41 5.74
N GLY A 128 10.69 -4.79 5.82
CA GLY A 128 11.46 -4.30 4.70
C GLY A 128 11.51 -2.79 4.59
N ALA A 129 12.42 -2.29 3.75
CA ALA A 129 12.47 -0.90 3.27
C ALA A 129 11.41 -0.63 2.18
N HIS A 130 11.42 0.58 1.59
CA HIS A 130 10.40 1.00 0.63
C HIS A 130 10.22 0.01 -0.53
N SER A 131 11.31 -0.44 -1.15
CA SER A 131 11.28 -1.38 -2.29
C SER A 131 11.12 -2.84 -1.87
N ASP A 132 11.32 -3.17 -0.59
CA ASP A 132 10.93 -4.49 -0.04
C ASP A 132 9.42 -4.61 0.12
N VAL A 133 8.69 -3.48 0.15
CA VAL A 133 7.22 -3.48 0.25
C VAL A 133 6.58 -3.11 -1.08
N GLY A 134 7.12 -2.14 -1.81
CA GLY A 134 6.59 -1.71 -3.11
C GLY A 134 7.16 -2.46 -4.32
N GLY A 135 8.16 -3.33 -4.10
CA GLY A 135 8.92 -4.00 -5.16
C GLY A 135 10.05 -3.13 -5.73
N GLY A 136 11.06 -3.79 -6.32
CA GLY A 136 12.16 -3.12 -7.03
C GLY A 136 13.57 -3.63 -6.70
N TYR A 137 13.71 -4.44 -5.64
CA TYR A 137 14.95 -5.19 -5.40
C TYR A 137 15.02 -6.42 -6.29
N GLU A 138 16.25 -6.87 -6.60
CA GLU A 138 16.48 -8.12 -7.34
C GLU A 138 16.03 -9.33 -6.52
N ARG A 139 16.30 -9.30 -5.21
CA ARG A 139 15.79 -10.25 -4.25
C ARG A 139 14.56 -9.65 -3.58
N HIS A 140 13.39 -10.24 -3.81
CA HIS A 140 12.10 -9.55 -3.62
C HIS A 140 11.06 -10.35 -2.83
N GLU A 141 11.46 -11.36 -2.06
CA GLU A 141 10.50 -12.17 -1.29
C GLU A 141 9.67 -11.38 -0.28
N LEU A 142 10.20 -10.29 0.29
CA LEU A 142 9.43 -9.40 1.17
C LEU A 142 8.32 -8.67 0.38
N ALA A 143 8.58 -8.32 -0.87
CA ALA A 143 7.63 -7.62 -1.73
C ALA A 143 6.55 -8.59 -2.23
N ASP A 144 6.89 -9.85 -2.46
CA ASP A 144 5.91 -10.89 -2.81
C ASP A 144 4.83 -11.02 -1.74
N ILE A 145 5.23 -11.00 -0.46
CA ILE A 145 4.27 -11.04 0.67
C ILE A 145 3.30 -9.86 0.62
N SER A 146 3.80 -8.63 0.38
CA SER A 146 2.94 -7.44 0.32
C SER A 146 2.01 -7.45 -0.90
N VAL A 147 2.46 -8.02 -2.03
CA VAL A 147 1.67 -8.16 -3.25
C VAL A 147 0.58 -9.21 -3.06
N TYR A 148 0.87 -10.33 -2.39
CA TYR A 148 -0.13 -11.35 -2.08
C TYR A 148 -1.22 -10.83 -1.15
N TRP A 149 -0.84 -10.02 -0.16
CA TRP A 149 -1.80 -9.31 0.67
C TRP A 149 -2.75 -8.47 -0.19
N MET A 150 -2.20 -7.56 -1.00
CA MET A 150 -3.00 -6.66 -1.83
C MET A 150 -3.90 -7.43 -2.81
N ALA A 151 -3.34 -8.44 -3.48
CA ALA A 151 -4.07 -9.27 -4.44
C ALA A 151 -5.24 -10.00 -3.77
N GLY A 152 -5.00 -10.59 -2.60
CA GLY A 152 -6.04 -11.28 -1.84
C GLY A 152 -7.12 -10.35 -1.29
N GLU A 153 -6.79 -9.10 -0.96
CA GLU A 153 -7.76 -8.07 -0.57
C GLU A 153 -8.67 -7.61 -1.72
N ILE A 154 -8.14 -7.59 -2.96
CA ILE A 154 -8.87 -7.07 -4.13
C ILE A 154 -9.41 -8.15 -5.08
N GLN A 155 -9.13 -9.44 -4.83
CA GLN A 155 -9.52 -10.55 -5.73
C GLN A 155 -11.03 -10.63 -5.99
N ASN A 156 -11.87 -10.15 -5.05
CA ASN A 156 -13.33 -10.13 -5.21
C ASN A 156 -13.84 -8.86 -5.91
N LEU A 157 -12.97 -7.89 -6.17
CA LEU A 157 -13.31 -6.61 -6.80
C LEU A 157 -12.96 -6.59 -8.29
N ILE A 158 -11.92 -7.35 -8.68
CA ILE A 158 -11.38 -7.41 -10.03
C ILE A 158 -10.99 -8.85 -10.39
N ASN A 159 -11.01 -9.17 -11.69
CA ASN A 159 -10.52 -10.45 -12.16
C ASN A 159 -8.98 -10.43 -12.21
N LEU A 160 -8.33 -11.12 -11.27
CA LEU A 160 -6.87 -11.26 -11.20
C LEU A 160 -6.43 -12.66 -11.59
N ASP A 161 -5.38 -12.74 -12.40
CA ASP A 161 -4.66 -13.99 -12.64
C ASP A 161 -3.68 -14.24 -11.48
N LEU A 162 -4.18 -14.91 -10.44
CA LEU A 162 -3.41 -15.20 -9.23
C LEU A 162 -2.28 -16.21 -9.48
N GLU A 163 -2.45 -17.12 -10.44
CA GLU A 163 -1.40 -18.07 -10.83
C GLU A 163 -0.27 -17.36 -11.57
N PHE A 164 -0.60 -16.42 -12.46
CA PHE A 164 0.40 -15.56 -13.07
C PHE A 164 1.20 -14.80 -12.01
N LEU A 165 0.54 -14.18 -11.02
CA LEU A 165 1.25 -13.49 -9.93
C LEU A 165 2.20 -14.41 -9.18
N ARG A 166 1.77 -15.64 -8.88
CA ARG A 166 2.62 -16.63 -8.22
C ARG A 166 3.79 -17.10 -9.08
N SER A 167 3.66 -17.11 -10.40
CA SER A 167 4.72 -17.54 -11.32
C SER A 167 5.96 -16.62 -11.29
N TYR A 168 5.80 -15.40 -10.79
CA TYR A 168 6.87 -14.42 -10.58
C TYR A 168 7.38 -14.37 -9.13
N ALA A 169 6.99 -15.31 -8.26
CA ALA A 169 7.52 -15.38 -6.90
C ALA A 169 9.04 -15.51 -6.91
N GLN A 170 9.69 -14.98 -5.87
CA GLN A 170 11.12 -15.10 -5.63
C GLN A 170 11.54 -16.57 -5.70
N PRO A 171 12.47 -16.95 -6.60
CA PRO A 171 13.00 -18.30 -6.63
C PRO A 171 13.87 -18.56 -5.39
N ASN A 172 13.71 -19.75 -4.79
CA ASN A 172 14.42 -20.19 -3.58
C ASN A 172 14.38 -19.14 -2.45
N PRO A 173 13.18 -18.71 -2.00
CA PRO A 173 13.05 -17.66 -1.01
C PRO A 173 13.50 -18.16 0.37
N ASP A 174 13.90 -17.22 1.23
CA ASP A 174 14.02 -17.51 2.66
C ASP A 174 12.64 -17.93 3.23
N PRO A 175 12.57 -18.62 4.38
CA PRO A 175 11.30 -18.93 5.01
C PRO A 175 10.38 -17.70 5.15
N TRP A 176 9.06 -17.94 5.09
CA TRP A 176 8.06 -16.87 5.04
C TRP A 176 8.28 -15.80 6.12
N GLY A 177 8.57 -14.58 5.69
CA GLY A 177 8.75 -13.41 6.56
C GLY A 177 10.10 -13.32 7.28
N THR A 178 11.03 -14.25 7.07
CA THR A 178 12.34 -14.27 7.77
C THR A 178 13.46 -13.58 7.02
N SER A 179 13.24 -13.14 5.78
CA SER A 179 14.27 -12.47 4.97
C SER A 179 14.81 -11.23 5.69
N GLN A 180 16.11 -10.98 5.55
CA GLN A 180 16.71 -9.73 5.98
C GLN A 180 16.16 -8.57 5.14
N PRO A 181 15.70 -7.49 5.78
CA PRO A 181 15.30 -6.28 5.07
C PRO A 181 16.53 -5.57 4.49
N HIS A 182 16.36 -4.94 3.32
CA HIS A 182 17.39 -4.09 2.75
C HIS A 182 17.53 -2.78 3.54
N ASN A 183 18.73 -2.20 3.59
CA ASN A 183 18.97 -0.90 4.23
C ASN A 183 19.07 0.20 3.17
N ALA A 184 17.94 0.81 2.86
CA ALA A 184 17.85 1.77 1.77
C ALA A 184 18.67 3.06 1.99
N TYR A 185 18.91 3.47 3.24
CA TYR A 185 19.79 4.59 3.55
C TYR A 185 21.27 4.23 3.29
N GLU A 186 21.73 3.05 3.70
CA GLU A 186 23.10 2.60 3.43
C GLU A 186 23.40 2.53 1.93
N GLU A 187 22.45 2.00 1.15
CA GLU A 187 22.49 1.89 -0.32
C GLU A 187 22.39 3.24 -1.05
N THR A 188 21.93 4.29 -0.37
CA THR A 188 21.89 5.64 -0.94
C THR A 188 23.31 6.16 -1.16
N SER A 189 23.57 6.73 -2.34
CA SER A 189 24.90 7.28 -2.66
C SER A 189 25.38 8.28 -1.59
N THR A 190 26.66 8.24 -1.24
CA THR A 190 27.25 9.06 -0.16
C THR A 190 27.01 10.56 -0.35
N VAL A 191 26.98 11.03 -1.60
CA VAL A 191 26.73 12.45 -1.94
C VAL A 191 25.30 12.87 -1.59
N LEU A 192 24.33 11.95 -1.67
CA LEU A 192 22.92 12.24 -1.40
C LEU A 192 22.54 12.03 0.07
N LYS A 193 23.29 11.25 0.86
CA LYS A 193 22.99 10.95 2.27
C LYS A 193 22.68 12.21 3.12
N PRO A 194 23.47 13.31 3.05
CA PRO A 194 23.17 14.53 3.82
C PRO A 194 21.85 15.21 3.41
N ILE A 195 21.47 15.09 2.13
CA ILE A 195 20.27 15.70 1.57
C ILE A 195 19.03 14.87 1.93
N ILE A 196 19.15 13.56 1.81
CA ILE A 196 18.07 12.60 2.07
C ILE A 196 17.80 12.49 3.58
N GLY A 197 18.85 12.48 4.41
CA GLY A 197 18.77 12.29 5.85
C GLY A 197 18.27 10.90 6.25
N HIS A 198 18.33 10.59 7.54
CA HIS A 198 17.78 9.37 8.12
C HIS A 198 16.74 9.72 9.18
N GLU A 199 15.66 8.95 9.24
CA GLU A 199 14.61 9.07 10.25
C GLU A 199 13.77 7.79 10.24
N THR A 200 13.66 7.12 11.39
CA THR A 200 12.85 5.91 11.52
C THR A 200 11.36 6.24 11.61
N ARG A 201 10.52 5.22 11.37
CA ARG A 201 9.06 5.30 11.53
C ARG A 201 8.63 5.57 12.98
N LEU A 202 9.47 5.19 13.96
CA LEU A 202 9.27 5.49 15.38
C LEU A 202 9.67 6.92 15.75
N GLU A 203 10.80 7.42 15.23
CA GLU A 203 11.28 8.78 15.50
C GLU A 203 10.33 9.84 14.93
N SER A 204 9.81 9.59 13.72
CA SER A 204 8.83 10.48 13.06
C SER A 204 7.44 10.49 13.71
N GLY A 205 7.15 9.54 14.62
CA GLY A 205 5.85 9.40 15.27
C GLY A 205 4.73 8.85 14.37
N GLN A 206 5.07 8.37 13.16
CA GLN A 206 4.10 7.82 12.22
C GLN A 206 3.66 6.40 12.61
N LEU A 207 4.55 5.64 13.23
CA LEU A 207 4.20 4.37 13.84
C LEU A 207 3.62 4.62 15.23
N THR A 208 2.37 4.20 15.43
CA THR A 208 1.64 4.36 16.70
C THR A 208 1.35 3.01 17.35
N PRO A 209 0.97 2.96 18.64
CA PRO A 209 0.55 1.72 19.29
C PRO A 209 -0.69 1.05 18.68
N GLN A 210 -1.45 1.77 17.84
CA GLN A 210 -2.65 1.26 17.14
C GLN A 210 -2.33 0.74 15.74
N ALA A 211 -1.06 0.74 15.33
CA ALA A 211 -0.63 0.23 14.05
C ALA A 211 -1.01 -1.25 13.86
N VAL A 212 -1.46 -1.57 12.65
CA VAL A 212 -1.78 -2.93 12.23
C VAL A 212 -0.59 -3.46 11.45
N PHE A 213 -0.05 -4.60 11.87
CA PHE A 213 1.10 -5.22 11.24
C PHE A 213 0.67 -6.45 10.45
N HIS A 214 1.30 -6.66 9.30
CA HIS A 214 1.11 -7.91 8.59
C HIS A 214 1.67 -9.07 9.43
N SER A 215 0.99 -10.21 9.44
CA SER A 215 1.33 -11.34 10.31
C SER A 215 2.73 -11.92 10.05
N SER A 216 3.29 -11.71 8.84
CA SER A 216 4.66 -12.13 8.51
C SER A 216 5.72 -11.45 9.38
N ILE A 217 5.44 -10.27 9.95
CA ILE A 217 6.42 -9.50 10.72
C ILE A 217 6.84 -10.21 12.01
N GLN A 218 6.01 -11.13 12.50
CA GLN A 218 6.31 -11.98 13.66
C GLN A 218 7.52 -12.89 13.42
N PHE A 219 7.86 -13.15 12.15
CA PHE A 219 9.01 -13.96 11.74
C PHE A 219 10.21 -13.11 11.35
N SER A 220 10.09 -11.77 11.34
CA SER A 220 11.16 -10.90 10.88
C SER A 220 12.38 -10.93 11.80
N PRO A 221 13.60 -10.84 11.25
CA PRO A 221 14.82 -10.86 12.04
C PRO A 221 14.86 -9.75 13.10
N GLN A 222 15.20 -10.12 14.34
CA GLN A 222 15.45 -9.15 15.41
C GLN A 222 16.92 -8.70 15.45
N LYS A 223 17.80 -9.44 14.76
CA LYS A 223 19.19 -9.05 14.48
C LYS A 223 19.31 -8.80 12.99
N LEU A 224 19.56 -7.55 12.63
CA LEU A 224 19.68 -7.10 11.24
C LEU A 224 21.14 -7.16 10.79
N ASP A 225 21.36 -7.50 9.53
CA ASP A 225 22.71 -7.51 8.94
C ASP A 225 23.27 -6.10 8.75
N SER A 226 22.42 -5.16 8.34
CA SER A 226 22.70 -3.72 8.22
C SER A 226 21.75 -2.91 9.12
N PRO A 227 22.02 -2.77 10.43
CA PRO A 227 21.07 -2.22 11.40
C PRO A 227 20.98 -0.69 11.42
N ASP A 228 21.84 0.03 10.71
CA ASP A 228 21.95 1.48 10.86
C ASP A 228 20.64 2.18 10.51
N TYR A 229 20.15 2.96 11.48
CA TYR A 229 18.89 3.72 11.39
C TYR A 229 17.65 2.87 11.11
N MET A 230 17.67 1.59 11.42
CA MET A 230 16.52 0.69 11.27
C MET A 230 15.90 0.29 12.60
N ILE A 231 14.67 -0.22 12.54
CA ILE A 231 13.93 -0.70 13.70
C ILE A 231 13.52 -2.16 13.54
N THR A 232 13.41 -2.86 14.66
CA THR A 232 12.87 -4.22 14.74
C THR A 232 11.65 -4.22 15.64
N MET A 233 10.86 -5.30 15.63
CA MET A 233 9.71 -5.41 16.53
C MET A 233 10.13 -5.35 18.00
N SER A 234 11.29 -5.88 18.38
CA SER A 234 11.82 -5.70 19.75
C SER A 234 12.07 -4.23 20.11
N ILE A 235 12.52 -3.40 19.15
CA ILE A 235 12.69 -1.95 19.37
C ILE A 235 11.33 -1.27 19.50
N VAL A 236 10.34 -1.64 18.67
CA VAL A 236 8.97 -1.14 18.72
C VAL A 236 8.31 -1.47 20.06
N GLU A 237 8.37 -2.72 20.49
CA GLU A 237 7.85 -3.20 21.78
C GLU A 237 8.49 -2.47 22.95
N LYS A 238 9.82 -2.31 22.93
CA LYS A 238 10.53 -1.54 23.95
C LYS A 238 10.08 -0.07 24.00
N LYS A 239 9.82 0.54 22.84
CA LYS A 239 9.39 1.95 22.73
C LYS A 239 7.97 2.16 23.27
N PHE A 240 7.03 1.25 22.99
CA PHE A 240 5.65 1.36 23.44
C PHE A 240 5.40 0.75 24.83
N GLY A 241 6.34 -0.04 25.35
CA GLY A 241 6.31 -0.58 26.71
C GLY A 241 5.47 -1.85 26.84
N SER A 242 5.43 -2.40 28.06
CA SER A 242 4.86 -3.72 28.36
C SER A 242 3.35 -3.87 28.10
N GLY A 243 2.61 -2.77 27.97
CA GLY A 243 1.18 -2.77 27.64
C GLY A 243 0.89 -2.79 26.14
N PHE A 244 1.92 -2.73 25.28
CA PHE A 244 1.74 -2.75 23.83
C PHE A 244 1.27 -4.14 23.38
N GLN A 245 0.18 -4.15 22.61
CA GLN A 245 -0.43 -5.36 22.03
C GLN A 245 -0.56 -5.13 20.53
N PRO A 246 0.45 -5.52 19.73
CA PRO A 246 0.40 -5.34 18.28
C PRO A 246 -0.75 -6.15 17.65
N GLN A 247 -1.35 -5.59 16.61
CA GLN A 247 -2.43 -6.26 15.88
C GLN A 247 -1.86 -6.97 14.65
N TYR A 248 -2.15 -8.27 14.55
CA TYR A 248 -1.78 -9.10 13.40
C TYR A 248 -3.06 -9.74 12.81
N PRO A 249 -3.71 -9.10 11.82
CA PRO A 249 -4.84 -9.71 11.14
C PRO A 249 -4.44 -11.08 10.54
N PRO A 250 -5.37 -12.05 10.51
CA PRO A 250 -5.11 -13.32 9.86
C PRO A 250 -4.86 -13.11 8.36
N LEU A 251 -4.08 -14.03 7.79
CA LEU A 251 -3.87 -14.08 6.34
C LEU A 251 -5.21 -14.31 5.63
N ASN A 252 -5.42 -13.63 4.51
CA ASN A 252 -6.52 -13.97 3.61
C ASN A 252 -6.26 -15.31 2.91
N GLU A 253 -7.29 -15.86 2.24
CA GLU A 253 -7.20 -17.19 1.62
C GLU A 253 -6.05 -17.31 0.60
N PHE A 254 -5.79 -16.26 -0.18
CA PHE A 254 -4.72 -16.26 -1.17
C PHE A 254 -3.34 -16.18 -0.51
N GLU A 255 -3.18 -15.31 0.50
CA GLU A 255 -1.94 -15.24 1.28
C GLU A 255 -1.61 -16.56 1.98
N GLN A 256 -2.62 -17.17 2.61
CA GLN A 256 -2.47 -18.45 3.30
C GLN A 256 -2.04 -19.53 2.32
N TYR A 257 -2.69 -19.60 1.16
CA TYR A 257 -2.32 -20.51 0.09
C TYR A 257 -0.87 -20.29 -0.40
N CYS A 258 -0.46 -19.03 -0.62
CA CYS A 258 0.91 -18.69 -1.03
C CYS A 258 1.94 -19.07 0.04
N LYS A 259 1.61 -18.89 1.32
CA LYS A 259 2.47 -19.29 2.43
C LYS A 259 2.63 -20.81 2.52
N ASP A 260 1.56 -21.57 2.32
CA ASP A 260 1.59 -23.04 2.39
C ASP A 260 2.40 -23.66 1.23
N HIS A 261 2.50 -22.94 0.11
CA HIS A 261 3.27 -23.35 -1.07
C HIS A 261 4.58 -22.54 -1.22
N TRP A 262 5.00 -21.85 -0.18
CA TRP A 262 6.13 -20.92 -0.23
C TRP A 262 7.45 -21.63 -0.56
N GLY A 263 8.16 -21.13 -1.57
CA GLY A 263 9.40 -21.73 -2.06
C GLY A 263 9.22 -23.05 -2.83
N THR A 264 7.98 -23.55 -2.97
CA THR A 264 7.70 -24.62 -3.93
C THR A 264 7.57 -23.98 -5.31
N GLY A 265 8.49 -24.30 -6.21
CA GLY A 265 8.41 -23.81 -7.57
C GLY A 265 7.07 -24.24 -8.18
N LEU A 266 6.33 -23.30 -8.76
CA LEU A 266 5.35 -23.66 -9.78
C LEU A 266 6.13 -24.37 -10.86
N ASN A 267 5.97 -25.69 -11.00
CA ASN A 267 6.62 -26.44 -12.06
C ASN A 267 6.42 -25.64 -13.35
N ALA A 268 7.51 -25.10 -13.92
CA ALA A 268 7.52 -24.41 -15.21
C ALA A 268 7.33 -25.45 -16.35
N GLY A 269 6.31 -26.29 -16.20
CA GLY A 269 5.94 -27.37 -17.09
C GLY A 269 4.69 -26.97 -17.85
N ARG A 270 4.91 -26.33 -19.00
CA ARG A 270 3.96 -26.14 -20.11
C ARG A 270 2.74 -25.27 -19.80
N HIS A 271 2.57 -24.23 -20.60
CA HIS A 271 1.27 -23.64 -20.90
C HIS A 271 0.27 -24.75 -21.29
N GLY A 272 -0.52 -25.19 -20.32
CA GLY A 272 -1.79 -25.85 -20.50
C GLY A 272 -2.80 -24.97 -19.78
N ILE A 273 -3.68 -24.34 -20.54
CA ILE A 273 -4.88 -23.69 -19.99
C ILE A 273 -5.73 -24.82 -19.40
N GLU A 274 -5.51 -25.13 -18.14
CA GLU A 274 -6.53 -25.74 -17.29
C GLU A 274 -6.82 -24.72 -16.21
N SER A 275 -7.83 -23.89 -16.48
CA SER A 275 -8.49 -23.08 -15.47
C SER A 275 -8.83 -24.00 -14.29
N PRO A 276 -8.31 -23.76 -13.08
CA PRO A 276 -8.83 -24.41 -11.90
C PRO A 276 -10.31 -24.08 -11.86
N GLN A 277 -11.16 -25.11 -11.80
CA GLN A 277 -12.58 -24.93 -11.62
C GLN A 277 -12.76 -23.99 -10.43
N ILE A 278 -13.24 -22.80 -10.76
CA ILE A 278 -13.67 -21.79 -9.84
C ILE A 278 -14.61 -22.49 -8.86
N ILE A 279 -14.12 -22.78 -7.64
CA ILE A 279 -15.00 -23.12 -6.52
C ILE A 279 -15.61 -21.79 -6.08
N LEU A 280 -16.51 -21.26 -6.92
CA LEU A 280 -17.47 -20.25 -6.51
C LEU A 280 -18.30 -20.94 -5.43
N GLN A 281 -18.05 -20.60 -4.17
CA GLN A 281 -19.07 -20.84 -3.17
C GLN A 281 -20.33 -20.08 -3.62
N PRO A 282 -21.49 -20.75 -3.75
CA PRO A 282 -22.70 -20.09 -4.19
C PRO A 282 -23.00 -18.89 -3.30
N LEU A 283 -23.41 -17.78 -3.91
CA LEU A 283 -23.86 -16.51 -3.31
C LEU A 283 -24.81 -16.62 -2.11
N ALA A 284 -25.37 -17.81 -1.85
CA ALA A 284 -26.17 -18.13 -0.68
C ALA A 284 -25.38 -18.09 0.65
N VAL A 285 -24.07 -18.35 0.64
CA VAL A 285 -23.25 -18.34 1.88
C VAL A 285 -22.91 -16.91 2.31
N LEU A 286 -22.70 -15.99 1.37
CA LEU A 286 -22.36 -14.58 1.66
C LEU A 286 -23.49 -13.82 2.37
N LYS A 287 -24.76 -14.16 2.09
CA LYS A 287 -25.93 -13.54 2.75
C LYS A 287 -26.02 -13.87 4.24
N LYS A 288 -25.59 -15.08 4.62
CA LYS A 288 -25.67 -15.54 6.02
C LYS A 288 -24.59 -14.92 6.91
N THR A 289 -23.45 -14.53 6.34
CA THR A 289 -22.32 -13.92 7.08
C THR A 289 -22.45 -12.39 7.19
N LEU A 290 -23.17 -11.74 6.26
CA LEU A 290 -23.36 -10.29 6.23
C LEU A 290 -24.69 -9.79 6.80
N GLY A 291 -25.58 -10.68 7.24
CA GLY A 291 -26.86 -10.29 7.84
C GLY A 291 -27.78 -9.49 6.90
N LEU A 292 -27.76 -9.83 5.60
CA LEU A 292 -28.67 -9.30 4.57
C LEU A 292 -29.66 -10.37 4.10
#